data_AF-A0A4Q3VMY9-F1
#
_entry.id   AF-A0A4Q3VMY9-F1
#
_cell.length_a   1.000
_cell.length_b   1.000
_cell.length_c   1.000
_cell.angle_alpha   90.00
_cell.angle_beta   90.00
_cell.angle_gamma   90.00
#
_symmetry.space_group_name_H-M   'P 1'
#
loop_
_entity.id
_entity.type
_entity.pdbx_description
1 polymer ?
#
loop_
_entity_poly.entity_id
_entity_poly.type
_entity_poly.pdbx_seq_one_letter_code
_entity_poly.pdbx_strand_id
1 'polypeptide(L)'
;QMRDRLKPLGIGMTADLGFNDSYGLAMRKEEAQKLGIASISDLAKHPELKAGITPELLNRSDGWKPLAAKYGLRLNDVKTVEHGLGYAALYAGQVDLKDCYTTDAEIAKYNLTVLKDDLNFFPQYRAVWLYRLDAPQKLVGALEGMVGKIDEAKMIAMNKAASDAKGPSAALAGAAIFFAEPPPPPPSMWSAMGRQLGEHLGLVGSSLLMAILVGIPLGVRAARPDSVSGAILGFVGLLQTIPSLALLAFLIPFLNIGTTTAVVALFLYSLLPIVRNTAAGLRAIPGPLREAAEAIGLPASARLRKVYLPMALPTILAGIKTSAVINVGTATLAALIGAGGFGVPIQQGLSLNDTETILRGAIPAAVLAIVVQFLFDGLERWIVSPGLKTQGV
;
A
#
# COMPACT_ATOMS: atom_id res chain seq x y z
N GLN A 1 34.20 -9.94 3.72
CA GLN A 1 33.73 -8.71 4.38
C GLN A 1 32.27 -8.79 4.82
N MET A 2 31.26 -8.84 3.94
CA MET A 2 29.85 -8.87 4.39
C MET A 2 29.51 -10.12 5.22
N ARG A 3 29.95 -11.31 4.79
CA ARG A 3 29.79 -12.56 5.56
C ARG A 3 30.34 -12.45 6.98
N ASP A 4 31.51 -11.83 7.13
CA ASP A 4 32.18 -11.69 8.42
C ASP A 4 31.45 -10.71 9.34
N ARG A 5 30.78 -9.70 8.78
CA ARG A 5 29.93 -8.76 9.52
C ARG A 5 28.59 -9.37 9.95
N LEU A 6 28.08 -10.34 9.21
CA LEU A 6 26.81 -11.02 9.50
C LEU A 6 26.96 -12.14 10.54
N LYS A 7 28.12 -12.81 10.59
CA LYS A 7 28.39 -13.90 11.55
C LYS A 7 28.08 -13.55 13.02
N PRO A 8 28.52 -12.39 13.57
CA PRO A 8 28.20 -12.01 14.94
C PRO A 8 26.70 -11.85 15.23
N LEU A 9 25.88 -11.60 14.19
CA LEU A 9 24.42 -11.51 14.30
C LEU A 9 23.74 -12.90 14.22
N GLY A 10 24.52 -13.98 14.17
CA GLY A 10 24.00 -15.33 13.97
C GLY A 10 23.50 -15.60 12.55
N ILE A 11 24.00 -14.84 11.56
CA ILE A 11 23.54 -14.91 10.16
C ILE A 11 24.68 -15.41 9.26
N GLY A 12 24.40 -16.47 8.51
CA GLY A 12 25.18 -16.97 7.39
C GLY A 12 24.70 -16.39 6.05
N MET A 13 25.57 -16.42 5.05
CA MET A 13 25.29 -15.90 3.71
C MET A 13 26.00 -16.76 2.67
N THR A 14 25.28 -17.20 1.64
CA THR A 14 25.81 -18.04 0.55
C THR A 14 26.76 -17.25 -0.37
N ALA A 15 27.32 -17.91 -1.39
CA ALA A 15 27.80 -17.21 -2.59
C ALA A 15 26.63 -16.78 -3.49
N ASP A 16 26.94 -16.03 -4.54
CA ASP A 16 25.91 -15.51 -5.44
C ASP A 16 25.25 -16.62 -6.26
N LEU A 17 23.98 -16.42 -6.59
CA LEU A 17 23.18 -17.41 -7.32
C LEU A 17 23.56 -17.53 -8.80
N GLY A 18 24.35 -16.60 -9.34
CA GLY A 18 24.87 -16.62 -10.72
C GLY A 18 24.35 -15.51 -11.64
N PHE A 19 23.43 -14.66 -11.18
CA PHE A 19 22.88 -13.55 -11.99
C PHE A 19 23.15 -12.18 -11.36
N ASN A 20 23.03 -11.13 -12.18
CA ASN A 20 23.08 -9.74 -11.76
C ASN A 20 21.72 -9.09 -12.06
N ASP A 21 21.04 -8.62 -11.02
CA ASP A 21 19.75 -7.93 -11.12
C ASP A 21 19.94 -6.41 -11.10
N SER A 22 20.77 -5.94 -12.02
CA SER A 22 21.16 -4.54 -12.07
C SER A 22 20.12 -3.69 -12.79
N TYR A 23 20.24 -2.38 -12.62
CA TYR A 23 19.60 -1.45 -13.55
C TYR A 23 20.26 -1.54 -14.93
N GLY A 24 19.45 -1.26 -15.95
CA GLY A 24 19.86 -1.12 -17.34
C GLY A 24 18.93 -0.16 -18.09
N LEU A 25 19.30 0.12 -19.34
CA LEU A 25 18.44 0.84 -20.27
C LEU A 25 18.01 -0.09 -21.39
N ALA A 26 16.73 -0.11 -21.72
CA ALA A 26 16.16 -0.98 -22.74
C ALA A 26 15.49 -0.17 -23.85
N MET A 27 15.59 -0.70 -25.07
CA MET A 27 14.93 -0.21 -26.27
C MET A 27 14.23 -1.35 -27.00
N ARG A 28 13.26 -1.04 -27.85
CA ARG A 28 12.71 -2.03 -28.80
C ARG A 28 13.85 -2.50 -29.71
N LYS A 29 14.00 -3.82 -29.86
CA LYS A 29 15.13 -4.40 -30.62
C LYS A 29 15.22 -3.89 -32.06
N GLU A 30 14.09 -3.75 -32.73
CA GLU A 30 14.01 -3.24 -34.10
C GLU A 30 14.50 -1.79 -34.21
N GLU A 31 14.12 -0.93 -33.25
CA GLU A 31 14.55 0.48 -33.25
C GLU A 31 16.04 0.61 -32.92
N ALA A 32 16.52 -0.16 -31.93
CA ALA A 32 17.94 -0.21 -31.60
C ALA A 32 18.80 -0.65 -32.80
N GLN A 33 18.35 -1.66 -33.55
CA GLN A 33 19.03 -2.11 -34.77
C GLN A 33 19.00 -1.07 -35.89
N LYS A 34 17.84 -0.44 -36.11
CA LYS A 34 17.65 0.60 -37.12
C LYS A 34 18.54 1.82 -36.88
N LEU A 35 18.71 2.22 -35.63
CA LEU A 35 19.54 3.35 -35.22
C LEU A 35 21.01 2.97 -34.96
N GLY A 36 21.34 1.68 -34.94
CA GLY A 36 22.70 1.20 -34.67
C GLY A 36 23.14 1.38 -33.21
N ILE A 37 22.20 1.32 -32.26
CA ILE A 37 22.44 1.55 -30.83
C ILE A 37 22.61 0.18 -30.14
N ALA A 38 23.81 -0.09 -29.62
CA ALA A 38 24.11 -1.32 -28.87
C ALA A 38 24.56 -1.05 -27.43
N SER A 39 25.04 0.17 -27.15
CA SER A 39 25.57 0.58 -25.85
C SER A 39 24.89 1.85 -25.33
N ILE A 40 25.02 2.12 -24.04
CA ILE A 40 24.52 3.37 -23.45
C ILE A 40 25.24 4.57 -24.08
N SER A 41 26.54 4.46 -24.36
CA SER A 41 27.32 5.51 -25.03
C SER A 41 26.79 5.89 -26.42
N ASP A 42 26.15 4.97 -27.15
CA ASP A 42 25.60 5.27 -28.47
C ASP A 42 24.41 6.24 -28.40
N LEU A 43 23.68 6.28 -27.28
CA LEU A 43 22.56 7.20 -27.05
C LEU A 43 22.98 8.67 -27.12
N ALA A 44 24.25 9.01 -26.85
CA ALA A 44 24.75 10.38 -26.92
C ALA A 44 24.63 10.99 -28.33
N LYS A 45 24.55 10.14 -29.38
CA LYS A 45 24.39 10.55 -30.78
C LYS A 45 22.93 10.85 -31.15
N HIS A 46 21.98 10.55 -30.26
CA HIS A 46 20.54 10.55 -30.53
C HIS A 46 19.75 11.39 -29.50
N PRO A 47 19.97 12.72 -29.43
CA PRO A 47 19.29 13.60 -28.47
C PRO A 47 17.76 13.69 -28.69
N GLU A 48 17.27 13.26 -29.85
CA GLU A 48 15.84 13.23 -30.23
C GLU A 48 15.03 12.13 -29.53
N LEU A 49 15.69 11.10 -28.97
CA LEU A 49 15.00 9.96 -28.36
C LEU A 49 14.22 10.38 -27.11
N LYS A 50 13.04 9.77 -26.96
CA LYS A 50 12.17 9.97 -25.79
C LYS A 50 12.46 8.92 -24.73
N ALA A 51 12.83 9.34 -23.53
CA ALA A 51 13.10 8.44 -22.41
C ALA A 51 11.96 8.43 -21.40
N GLY A 52 11.46 7.24 -21.06
CA GLY A 52 10.56 7.02 -19.93
C GLY A 52 11.35 6.44 -18.76
N ILE A 53 11.70 7.29 -17.80
CA ILE A 53 12.54 6.93 -16.64
C ILE A 53 11.68 6.82 -15.38
N THR A 54 11.90 5.80 -14.56
CA THR A 54 11.21 5.68 -13.28
C THR A 54 11.53 6.84 -12.32
N PRO A 55 10.55 7.29 -11.50
CA PRO A 55 10.81 8.30 -10.47
C PRO A 55 11.96 7.93 -9.53
N GLU A 56 12.12 6.63 -9.24
CA GLU A 56 13.17 6.07 -8.41
C GLU A 56 14.55 6.31 -9.01
N LEU A 57 14.75 5.99 -10.30
CA LEU A 57 16.06 6.15 -10.93
C LEU A 57 16.40 7.62 -11.16
N LEU A 58 15.41 8.51 -11.32
CA LEU A 58 15.65 9.90 -11.67
C LEU A 58 16.47 10.66 -10.60
N ASN A 59 16.25 10.36 -9.32
CA ASN A 59 16.77 11.17 -8.19
C ASN A 59 17.89 10.49 -7.39
N ARG A 60 18.36 9.31 -7.80
CA ARG A 60 19.41 8.57 -7.10
C ARG A 60 20.81 9.13 -7.36
N SER A 61 21.72 8.91 -6.40
CA SER A 61 23.15 9.19 -6.55
C SER A 61 23.84 8.31 -7.60
N ASP A 62 23.28 7.13 -7.85
CA ASP A 62 23.60 6.20 -8.94
C ASP A 62 22.47 6.18 -9.99
N GLY A 63 21.78 7.32 -10.15
CA GLY A 63 20.58 7.46 -10.98
C GLY A 63 20.79 8.10 -12.35
N TRP A 64 19.69 8.55 -12.96
CA TRP A 64 19.67 9.11 -14.32
C TRP A 64 20.59 10.31 -14.51
N LYS A 65 20.60 11.27 -13.57
CA LYS A 65 21.41 12.50 -13.71
C LYS A 65 22.92 12.19 -13.76
N PRO A 66 23.50 11.44 -12.80
CA PRO A 66 24.90 11.01 -12.90
C PRO A 66 25.20 10.10 -14.08
N LEU A 67 24.26 9.21 -14.46
CA LEU A 67 24.38 8.37 -15.65
C LEU A 67 24.53 9.24 -16.92
N ALA A 68 23.59 10.16 -17.12
CA ALA A 68 23.57 11.07 -18.26
C ALA A 68 24.85 11.93 -18.31
N ALA A 69 25.36 12.38 -17.15
CA ALA A 69 26.62 13.10 -17.09
C ALA A 69 27.83 12.23 -17.48
N LYS A 70 27.92 10.99 -16.98
CA LYS A 70 29.02 10.06 -17.28
C LYS A 70 29.05 9.66 -18.75
N TYR A 71 27.88 9.48 -19.35
CA TYR A 71 27.72 9.04 -20.74
C TYR A 71 27.55 10.19 -21.75
N GLY A 72 27.51 11.45 -21.28
CA GLY A 72 27.30 12.61 -22.14
C GLY A 72 25.90 12.66 -22.78
N LEU A 73 24.89 12.05 -22.17
CA LEU A 73 23.53 11.98 -22.69
C LEU A 73 22.84 13.34 -22.60
N ARG A 74 22.27 13.80 -23.72
CA ARG A 74 21.54 15.07 -23.83
C ARG A 74 20.17 14.86 -24.48
N LEU A 75 19.39 13.93 -23.94
CA LEU A 75 18.05 13.64 -24.45
C LEU A 75 17.11 14.83 -24.18
N ASN A 76 16.37 15.24 -25.20
CA ASN A 76 15.49 16.41 -25.14
C ASN A 76 14.15 16.14 -24.44
N ASP A 77 13.69 14.88 -24.41
CA ASP A 77 12.39 14.49 -23.85
C ASP A 77 12.55 13.33 -22.86
N VAL A 78 12.76 13.67 -21.58
CA VAL A 78 12.84 12.70 -20.48
C VAL A 78 11.61 12.86 -19.59
N LYS A 79 10.77 11.82 -19.54
CA LYS A 79 9.53 11.80 -18.75
C LYS A 79 9.65 10.81 -17.60
N THR A 80 9.03 11.16 -16.48
CA THR A 80 8.81 10.22 -15.37
C THR A 80 7.61 9.34 -15.63
N VAL A 81 7.82 8.03 -15.62
CA VAL A 81 6.75 7.03 -15.82
C VAL A 81 6.93 5.90 -14.81
N GLU A 82 5.83 5.45 -14.21
CA GLU A 82 5.83 4.25 -13.34
C GLU A 82 6.38 3.03 -14.11
N HIS A 83 7.06 2.13 -13.41
CA HIS A 83 7.85 1.06 -14.01
C HIS A 83 7.03 0.17 -14.97
N GLY A 84 5.87 -0.33 -14.56
CA GLY A 84 4.99 -1.16 -15.40
C GLY A 84 4.40 -0.38 -16.59
N LEU A 85 3.89 0.83 -16.34
CA LEU A 85 3.37 1.71 -17.40
C LEU A 85 4.43 2.10 -18.43
N GLY A 86 5.69 2.21 -18.00
CA GLY A 86 6.81 2.54 -18.88
C GLY A 86 7.05 1.48 -19.95
N TYR A 87 6.86 0.19 -19.63
CA TYR A 87 6.95 -0.88 -20.63
C TYR A 87 5.82 -0.85 -21.65
N ALA A 88 4.59 -0.57 -21.19
CA ALA A 88 3.46 -0.39 -22.09
C ALA A 88 3.67 0.83 -23.02
N ALA A 89 4.21 1.94 -22.49
CA ALA A 89 4.56 3.12 -23.28
C ALA A 89 5.68 2.84 -24.29
N LEU A 90 6.70 2.07 -23.90
CA LEU A 90 7.80 1.65 -24.79
C LEU A 90 7.25 0.76 -25.92
N TYR A 91 6.39 -0.20 -25.60
CA TYR A 91 5.77 -1.07 -26.59
C TYR A 91 4.87 -0.28 -27.56
N ALA A 92 4.09 0.67 -27.04
CA ALA A 92 3.21 1.53 -27.84
C ALA A 92 3.95 2.63 -28.64
N GLY A 93 5.28 2.72 -28.56
CA GLY A 93 6.06 3.75 -29.25
C GLY A 93 5.91 5.17 -28.69
N GLN A 94 5.37 5.31 -27.47
CA GLN A 94 5.23 6.61 -26.81
C GLN A 94 6.55 7.10 -26.21
N VAL A 95 7.44 6.15 -25.88
CA VAL A 95 8.85 6.37 -25.54
C VAL A 95 9.72 5.43 -26.36
N ASP A 96 11.00 5.76 -26.54
CA ASP A 96 11.97 4.99 -27.32
C ASP A 96 12.98 4.26 -26.44
N LEU A 97 13.18 4.77 -25.22
CA LEU A 97 14.13 4.30 -24.23
C LEU A 97 13.44 4.24 -22.86
N LYS A 98 13.77 3.22 -22.06
CA LYS A 98 13.29 3.10 -20.68
C LYS A 98 14.34 2.46 -19.78
N ASP A 99 14.35 2.82 -18.50
CA ASP A 99 15.07 2.05 -17.48
C ASP A 99 14.36 0.74 -17.11
N CYS A 100 15.14 -0.29 -16.89
CA CYS A 100 14.69 -1.64 -16.56
C CYS A 100 15.61 -2.29 -15.52
N TYR A 101 15.16 -3.37 -14.91
CA TYR A 101 16.05 -4.34 -14.31
C TYR A 101 16.49 -5.33 -15.39
N THR A 102 17.76 -5.74 -15.35
CA THR A 102 18.36 -6.64 -16.36
C THR A 102 17.72 -8.02 -16.37
N THR A 103 16.90 -8.37 -15.36
CA THR A 103 16.18 -9.63 -15.27
C THR A 103 14.67 -9.53 -15.51
N ASP A 104 14.15 -8.37 -15.90
CA ASP A 104 12.72 -8.15 -16.11
C ASP A 104 12.12 -9.08 -17.18
N ALA A 105 10.93 -9.62 -16.89
CA ALA A 105 10.19 -10.50 -17.80
C ALA A 105 9.86 -9.82 -19.13
N GLU A 106 9.62 -8.51 -19.07
CA GLU A 106 9.25 -7.63 -20.17
C GLU A 106 10.31 -7.58 -21.26
N ILE A 107 11.59 -7.82 -20.91
CA ILE A 107 12.68 -7.91 -21.89
C ILE A 107 12.39 -9.03 -22.90
N ALA A 108 12.05 -10.22 -22.40
CA ALA A 108 11.69 -11.36 -23.24
C ALA A 108 10.31 -11.18 -23.88
N LYS A 109 9.32 -10.66 -23.13
CA LYS A 109 7.94 -10.49 -23.59
C LYS A 109 7.82 -9.52 -24.76
N TYR A 110 8.53 -8.40 -24.72
CA TYR A 110 8.47 -7.35 -25.74
C TYR A 110 9.67 -7.35 -26.69
N ASN A 111 10.51 -8.40 -26.63
CA ASN A 111 11.71 -8.55 -27.46
C ASN A 111 12.57 -7.28 -27.43
N LEU A 112 12.94 -6.86 -26.22
CA LEU A 112 13.73 -5.65 -26.00
C LEU A 112 15.21 -5.95 -26.05
N THR A 113 15.99 -4.95 -26.45
CA THR A 113 17.45 -4.95 -26.31
C THR A 113 17.79 -4.15 -25.07
N VAL A 114 18.40 -4.80 -24.08
CA VAL A 114 19.09 -4.11 -22.98
C VAL A 114 20.43 -3.62 -23.50
N LEU A 115 20.66 -2.32 -23.43
CA LEU A 115 21.89 -1.67 -23.89
C LEU A 115 23.05 -2.01 -22.97
N LYS A 116 24.23 -2.23 -23.56
CA LYS A 116 25.45 -2.49 -22.80
C LYS A 116 25.87 -1.25 -22.00
N ASP A 117 26.00 -1.39 -20.69
CA ASP A 117 26.62 -0.40 -19.77
C ASP A 117 28.14 -0.40 -19.95
N ASP A 118 28.63 0.15 -21.05
CA ASP A 118 30.01 0.04 -21.52
C ASP A 118 31.05 0.81 -20.68
N LEU A 119 30.60 1.78 -19.88
CA LEU A 119 31.43 2.48 -18.88
C LEU A 119 31.23 1.95 -17.46
N ASN A 120 30.50 0.86 -17.25
CA ASN A 120 30.24 0.23 -15.95
C ASN A 120 29.74 1.26 -14.90
N PHE A 121 28.62 1.93 -15.19
CA PHE A 121 28.00 2.87 -14.26
C PHE A 121 27.17 2.18 -13.19
N PHE A 122 26.37 1.19 -13.56
CA PHE A 122 25.46 0.57 -12.62
C PHE A 122 26.20 -0.38 -11.66
N PRO A 123 25.90 -0.33 -10.36
CA PRO A 123 26.48 -1.27 -9.41
C PRO A 123 25.93 -2.68 -9.64
N GLN A 124 26.68 -3.69 -9.21
CA GLN A 124 26.23 -5.08 -9.30
C GLN A 124 25.28 -5.40 -8.15
N TYR A 125 24.15 -6.01 -8.49
CA TYR A 125 23.14 -6.52 -7.57
C TYR A 125 23.10 -8.04 -7.66
N ARG A 126 23.94 -8.69 -6.85
CA ARG A 126 24.04 -10.14 -6.78
C ARG A 126 23.05 -10.70 -5.78
N ALA A 127 22.26 -11.68 -6.20
CA ALA A 127 21.35 -12.39 -5.32
C ALA A 127 22.11 -13.40 -4.46
N VAL A 128 21.82 -13.43 -3.16
CA VAL A 128 22.37 -14.37 -2.17
C VAL A 128 21.27 -14.81 -1.21
N TRP A 129 21.44 -15.97 -0.58
CA TRP A 129 20.58 -16.37 0.53
C TRP A 129 21.21 -16.01 1.86
N LEU A 130 20.39 -15.45 2.75
CA LEU A 130 20.72 -15.30 4.16
C LEU A 130 20.02 -16.39 4.95
N TYR A 131 20.74 -16.98 5.90
CA TYR A 131 20.21 -18.02 6.76
C TYR A 131 20.73 -17.85 8.18
N ARG A 132 20.01 -18.41 9.16
CA ARG A 132 20.48 -18.44 10.52
C ARG A 132 21.59 -19.47 10.68
N LEU A 133 22.66 -19.15 11.41
CA LEU A 133 23.77 -20.09 11.63
C LEU A 133 23.37 -21.35 12.43
N ASP A 134 22.27 -21.27 13.17
CA ASP A 134 21.65 -22.40 13.89
C ASP A 134 20.64 -23.19 13.02
N ALA A 135 20.50 -22.84 11.74
CA ALA A 135 19.58 -23.52 10.83
C ALA A 135 20.01 -24.98 10.57
N PRO A 136 19.06 -25.89 10.27
CA PRO A 136 19.39 -27.27 9.93
C PRO A 136 20.38 -27.37 8.77
N GLN A 137 21.43 -28.19 8.92
CA GLN A 137 22.47 -28.36 7.88
C GLN A 137 21.92 -28.80 6.52
N LYS A 138 20.84 -29.59 6.52
CA LYS A 138 20.13 -29.96 5.29
C LYS A 138 19.58 -28.75 4.52
N LEU A 139 19.05 -27.74 5.24
CA LEU A 139 18.59 -26.50 4.63
C LEU A 139 19.76 -25.72 4.04
N VAL A 140 20.84 -25.56 4.82
CA VAL A 140 22.05 -24.84 4.35
C VAL A 140 22.63 -25.53 3.11
N GLY A 141 22.74 -26.85 3.10
CA GLY A 141 23.19 -27.62 1.94
C GLY A 141 22.29 -27.46 0.71
N ALA A 142 20.97 -27.36 0.90
CA ALA A 142 20.04 -27.09 -0.19
C ALA A 142 20.22 -25.67 -0.76
N LEU A 143 20.45 -24.66 0.09
CA LEU A 143 20.73 -23.28 -0.33
C LEU A 143 22.05 -23.17 -1.10
N GLU A 144 23.13 -23.76 -0.57
CA GLU A 144 24.43 -23.82 -1.23
C GLU A 144 24.36 -24.58 -2.57
N GLY A 145 23.48 -25.59 -2.65
CA GLY A 145 23.20 -26.31 -3.89
C GLY A 145 22.62 -25.45 -5.03
N MET A 146 22.17 -24.22 -4.77
CA MET A 146 21.65 -23.28 -5.79
C MET A 146 22.68 -22.25 -6.27
N VAL A 147 23.81 -22.13 -5.56
CA VAL A 147 24.86 -21.15 -5.87
C VAL A 147 25.38 -21.35 -7.30
N GLY A 148 25.47 -20.25 -8.05
CA GLY A 148 25.95 -20.22 -9.44
C GLY A 148 25.08 -20.97 -10.47
N LYS A 149 23.87 -21.42 -10.13
CA LYS A 149 23.02 -22.22 -11.05
C LYS A 149 21.93 -21.41 -11.76
N ILE A 150 21.72 -20.15 -11.38
CA ILE A 150 20.72 -19.26 -11.96
C ILE A 150 21.48 -18.14 -12.66
N ASP A 151 21.67 -18.27 -13.97
CA ASP A 151 22.17 -17.18 -14.81
C ASP A 151 21.06 -16.18 -15.15
N GLU A 152 21.43 -15.05 -15.76
CA GLU A 152 20.48 -13.98 -16.11
C GLU A 152 19.39 -14.45 -17.08
N ALA A 153 19.74 -15.24 -18.08
CA ALA A 153 18.78 -15.76 -19.06
C ALA A 153 17.72 -16.66 -18.39
N LYS A 154 18.17 -17.52 -17.47
CA LYS A 154 17.28 -18.36 -16.67
C LYS A 154 16.43 -17.53 -15.72
N MET A 155 16.99 -16.50 -15.08
CA MET A 155 16.22 -15.61 -14.20
C MET A 155 15.13 -14.86 -14.98
N ILE A 156 15.43 -14.34 -16.19
CA ILE A 156 14.44 -13.72 -17.08
C ILE A 156 13.33 -14.72 -17.42
N ALA A 157 13.69 -15.97 -17.75
CA ALA A 157 12.71 -17.01 -18.03
C ALA A 157 11.83 -17.35 -16.82
N MET A 158 12.41 -17.40 -15.62
CA MET A 158 11.68 -17.60 -14.35
C MET A 158 10.72 -16.43 -14.07
N ASN A 159 11.19 -15.20 -14.21
CA ASN A 159 10.36 -14.00 -14.06
C ASN A 159 9.24 -13.95 -15.09
N LYS A 160 9.53 -14.34 -16.34
CA LYS A 160 8.51 -14.46 -17.40
C LYS A 160 7.45 -15.50 -17.04
N ALA A 161 7.85 -16.71 -16.64
CA ALA A 161 6.92 -17.74 -16.22
C ALA A 161 6.06 -17.29 -15.04
N ALA A 162 6.65 -16.58 -14.08
CA ALA A 162 5.95 -16.00 -12.95
C ALA A 162 4.94 -14.92 -13.37
N SER A 163 5.34 -14.00 -14.25
CA SER A 163 4.48 -12.94 -14.79
C SER A 163 3.32 -13.50 -15.61
N ASP A 164 3.57 -14.51 -16.46
CA ASP A 164 2.54 -15.15 -17.28
C ASP A 164 1.51 -15.91 -16.43
N ALA A 165 1.95 -16.60 -15.38
CA ALA A 165 1.08 -17.41 -14.54
C ALA A 165 0.19 -16.59 -13.59
N LYS A 166 0.62 -15.38 -13.24
CA LYS A 166 -0.08 -14.43 -12.35
C LYS A 166 -0.44 -15.00 -10.97
N GLY A 167 -0.88 -14.12 -10.07
CA GLY A 167 -1.45 -14.50 -8.77
C GLY A 167 -0.58 -15.49 -7.95
N PRO A 168 -1.21 -16.38 -7.15
CA PRO A 168 -0.50 -17.32 -6.28
C PRO A 168 0.40 -18.33 -7.02
N SER A 169 0.11 -18.61 -8.29
CA SER A 169 0.87 -19.55 -9.12
C SER A 169 2.16 -18.95 -9.68
N ALA A 170 2.34 -17.62 -9.65
CA ALA A 170 3.51 -16.94 -10.20
C ALA A 170 4.83 -17.52 -9.67
N ALA A 171 4.96 -17.62 -8.35
CA ALA A 171 6.17 -18.18 -7.73
C ALA A 171 6.42 -19.65 -8.12
N LEU A 172 5.36 -20.45 -8.25
CA LEU A 172 5.46 -21.85 -8.66
C LEU A 172 5.92 -21.98 -10.12
N ALA A 173 5.36 -21.16 -11.00
CA ALA A 173 5.69 -21.17 -12.42
C ALA A 173 7.15 -20.78 -12.65
N GLY A 174 7.63 -19.73 -11.97
CA GLY A 174 9.05 -19.39 -11.98
C GLY A 174 9.92 -20.49 -11.38
N ALA A 175 9.53 -21.03 -10.23
CA ALA A 175 10.25 -22.13 -9.58
C ALA A 175 10.34 -23.38 -10.46
N ALA A 176 9.31 -23.72 -11.23
CA ALA A 176 9.29 -24.89 -12.12
C ALA A 176 10.33 -24.84 -13.26
N ILE A 177 10.81 -23.64 -13.62
CA ILE A 177 11.89 -23.48 -14.60
C ILE A 177 13.24 -23.93 -14.02
N PHE A 178 13.41 -23.80 -12.70
CA PHE A 178 14.66 -24.14 -12.01
C PHE A 178 14.60 -25.50 -11.31
N PHE A 179 13.50 -25.80 -10.63
CA PHE A 179 13.26 -27.05 -9.93
C PHE A 179 12.49 -28.01 -10.85
N ALA A 180 13.02 -29.23 -11.02
CA ALA A 180 12.38 -30.28 -11.83
C ALA A 180 10.99 -30.68 -11.31
N GLU A 181 10.70 -30.43 -10.03
CA GLU A 181 9.37 -30.52 -9.44
C GLU A 181 9.01 -29.17 -8.81
N PRO A 182 7.86 -28.55 -9.17
CA PRO A 182 7.43 -27.30 -8.57
C PRO A 182 7.19 -27.49 -7.06
N PRO A 183 7.53 -26.49 -6.22
CA PRO A 183 7.26 -26.56 -4.79
C PRO A 183 5.75 -26.72 -4.52
N PRO A 184 5.35 -27.22 -3.34
CA PRO A 184 3.94 -27.36 -3.01
C PRO A 184 3.23 -26.00 -3.14
N PRO A 185 1.97 -26.00 -3.60
CA PRO A 185 1.26 -24.76 -3.85
C PRO A 185 1.15 -23.93 -2.57
N PRO A 186 1.14 -22.58 -2.69
CA PRO A 186 0.94 -21.72 -1.54
C PRO A 186 -0.41 -22.03 -0.85
N PRO A 187 -0.59 -21.62 0.42
CA PRO A 187 -1.81 -21.87 1.17
C PRO A 187 -3.06 -21.48 0.38
N SER A 188 -4.16 -22.22 0.59
CA SER A 188 -5.38 -22.08 -0.20
C SER A 188 -5.83 -20.62 -0.30
N MET A 189 -6.32 -20.21 -1.47
CA MET A 189 -6.81 -18.85 -1.73
C MET A 189 -7.74 -18.35 -0.62
N TRP A 190 -8.63 -19.24 -0.14
CA TRP A 190 -9.58 -19.01 0.94
C TRP A 190 -8.92 -18.77 2.30
N SER A 191 -7.85 -19.50 2.63
CA SER A 191 -7.11 -19.29 3.88
C SER A 191 -6.38 -17.94 3.90
N ALA A 192 -5.80 -17.54 2.77
CA ALA A 192 -5.17 -16.23 2.62
C ALA A 192 -6.21 -15.10 2.76
N MET A 193 -7.36 -15.26 2.10
CA MET A 193 -8.45 -14.28 2.18
C MET A 193 -9.04 -14.19 3.60
N GLY A 194 -9.18 -15.32 4.30
CA GLY A 194 -9.63 -15.35 5.69
C GLY A 194 -8.66 -14.63 6.63
N ARG A 195 -7.34 -14.82 6.45
CA ARG A 195 -6.31 -14.09 7.21
C ARG A 195 -6.39 -12.59 6.94
N GLN A 196 -6.44 -12.19 5.67
CA GLN A 196 -6.55 -10.79 5.27
C GLN A 196 -7.81 -10.14 5.80
N LEU A 197 -8.95 -10.84 5.78
CA LEU A 197 -10.19 -10.36 6.38
C LEU A 197 -10.03 -10.14 7.89
N GLY A 198 -9.41 -11.08 8.60
CA GLY A 198 -9.14 -10.96 10.03
C GLY A 198 -8.25 -9.76 10.38
N GLU A 199 -7.16 -9.57 9.63
CA GLU A 199 -6.27 -8.40 9.77
C GLU A 199 -7.03 -7.09 9.49
N HIS A 200 -7.80 -7.05 8.40
CA HIS A 200 -8.56 -5.86 8.00
C HIS A 200 -9.61 -5.48 9.03
N LEU A 201 -10.36 -6.47 9.54
CA LEU A 201 -11.33 -6.29 10.61
C LEU A 201 -10.66 -5.86 11.92
N GLY A 202 -9.49 -6.41 12.24
CA GLY A 202 -8.71 -6.01 13.42
C GLY A 202 -8.29 -4.55 13.36
N LEU A 203 -7.77 -4.10 12.21
CA LEU A 203 -7.39 -2.70 11.96
C LEU A 203 -8.58 -1.76 12.07
N VAL A 204 -9.65 -2.03 11.32
CA VAL A 204 -10.86 -1.18 11.28
C VAL A 204 -11.56 -1.17 12.64
N GLY A 205 -11.73 -2.32 13.28
CA GLY A 205 -12.43 -2.45 14.55
C GLY A 205 -11.71 -1.74 15.70
N SER A 206 -10.41 -1.96 15.84
CA SER A 206 -9.61 -1.32 16.91
C SER A 206 -9.55 0.20 16.75
N SER A 207 -9.25 0.69 15.54
CA SER A 207 -9.20 2.14 15.26
C SER A 207 -10.56 2.81 15.43
N LEU A 208 -11.65 2.20 14.94
CA LEU A 208 -13.00 2.72 15.12
C LEU A 208 -13.42 2.75 16.58
N LEU A 209 -13.12 1.70 17.35
CA LEU A 209 -13.41 1.66 18.78
C LEU A 209 -12.72 2.81 19.52
N MET A 210 -11.43 3.03 19.26
CA MET A 210 -10.71 4.18 19.81
C MET A 210 -11.34 5.51 19.40
N ALA A 211 -11.76 5.63 18.13
CA ALA A 211 -12.38 6.84 17.60
C ALA A 211 -13.75 7.11 18.24
N ILE A 212 -14.53 6.07 18.56
CA ILE A 212 -15.79 6.20 19.30
C ILE A 212 -15.52 6.66 20.73
N LEU A 213 -14.59 6.00 21.43
CA LEU A 213 -14.26 6.27 22.83
C LEU A 213 -13.76 7.70 23.05
N VAL A 214 -13.03 8.27 22.08
CA VAL A 214 -12.52 9.65 22.15
C VAL A 214 -13.46 10.64 21.47
N GLY A 215 -13.99 10.28 20.30
CA GLY A 215 -14.79 11.15 19.45
C GLY A 215 -16.15 11.51 20.03
N ILE A 216 -16.83 10.58 20.73
CA ILE A 216 -18.10 10.91 21.40
C ILE A 216 -17.87 11.96 22.51
N PRO A 217 -16.96 11.77 23.49
CA PRO A 217 -16.68 12.81 24.49
C PRO A 217 -16.27 14.16 23.89
N LEU A 218 -15.40 14.16 22.88
CA LEU A 218 -15.02 15.39 22.17
C LEU A 218 -16.23 16.04 21.49
N GLY A 219 -17.11 15.25 20.88
CA GLY A 219 -18.36 15.72 20.27
C GLY A 219 -19.34 16.30 21.30
N VAL A 220 -19.47 15.68 22.47
CA VAL A 220 -20.26 16.23 23.60
C VAL A 220 -19.68 17.57 24.06
N ARG A 221 -18.35 17.68 24.16
CA ARG A 221 -17.70 18.95 24.52
C ARG A 221 -17.88 20.01 23.44
N ALA A 222 -17.79 19.61 22.18
CA ALA A 222 -17.98 20.48 21.03
C ALA A 222 -19.45 20.90 20.85
N ALA A 223 -20.43 20.18 21.39
CA ALA A 223 -21.84 20.58 21.29
C ALA A 223 -22.14 21.95 21.91
N ARG A 224 -21.28 22.45 22.83
CA ARG A 224 -21.42 23.76 23.47
C ARG A 224 -20.99 24.87 22.50
N PRO A 225 -21.77 25.95 22.33
CA PRO A 225 -21.45 27.04 21.40
C PRO A 225 -20.40 27.98 22.01
N ASP A 226 -19.18 27.50 22.20
CA ASP A 226 -18.04 28.27 22.70
C ASP A 226 -16.80 28.13 21.78
N SER A 227 -15.75 28.91 22.04
CA SER A 227 -14.52 28.88 21.23
C SER A 227 -13.85 27.50 21.22
N VAL A 228 -14.03 26.72 22.29
CA VAL A 228 -13.48 25.36 22.41
C VAL A 228 -14.14 24.41 21.39
N SER A 229 -15.43 24.56 21.12
CA SER A 229 -16.09 23.84 20.03
C SER A 229 -15.42 24.09 18.67
N GLY A 230 -15.16 25.36 18.35
CA GLY A 230 -14.46 25.74 17.12
C GLY A 230 -13.07 25.12 17.05
N ALA A 231 -12.31 25.15 18.15
CA ALA A 231 -10.99 24.56 18.24
C ALA A 231 -11.00 23.03 18.03
N ILE A 232 -11.93 22.31 18.68
CA ILE A 232 -12.05 20.85 18.54
C ILE A 232 -12.37 20.48 17.09
N LEU A 233 -13.43 21.07 16.51
CA LEU A 233 -13.86 20.75 15.14
C LEU A 233 -12.82 21.17 14.10
N GLY A 234 -12.14 22.29 14.32
CA GLY A 234 -11.03 22.73 13.47
C GLY A 234 -9.86 21.75 13.51
N PHE A 235 -9.45 21.30 14.71
CA PHE A 235 -8.35 20.35 14.87
C PHE A 235 -8.66 18.98 14.27
N VAL A 236 -9.82 18.38 14.57
CA VAL A 236 -10.19 17.08 13.95
C VAL A 236 -10.41 17.22 12.45
N GLY A 237 -10.86 18.38 11.98
CA GLY A 237 -10.96 18.69 10.55
C GLY A 237 -9.59 18.71 9.89
N LEU A 238 -8.61 19.40 10.49
CA LEU A 238 -7.23 19.47 10.02
C LEU A 238 -6.59 18.07 9.94
N LEU A 239 -6.84 17.20 10.93
CA LEU A 239 -6.31 15.83 10.90
C LEU A 239 -6.81 15.04 9.69
N GLN A 240 -8.08 15.22 9.28
CA GLN A 240 -8.67 14.50 8.15
C GLN A 240 -8.22 15.07 6.78
N THR A 241 -7.72 16.31 6.72
CA THR A 241 -7.23 16.89 5.46
C THR A 241 -5.81 16.47 5.11
N ILE A 242 -5.02 15.98 6.07
CA ILE A 242 -3.67 15.44 5.82
C ILE A 242 -3.81 14.16 5.00
N PRO A 243 -3.27 14.04 3.77
CA PRO A 243 -3.38 12.81 2.97
C PRO A 243 -2.95 11.57 3.75
N SER A 244 -3.67 10.47 3.62
CA SER A 244 -3.52 9.29 4.48
C SER A 244 -2.11 8.69 4.40
N LEU A 245 -1.54 8.65 3.19
CA LEU A 245 -0.16 8.22 2.98
C LEU A 245 0.85 9.15 3.67
N ALA A 246 0.62 10.47 3.63
CA ALA A 246 1.48 11.44 4.30
C ALA A 246 1.37 11.33 5.83
N LEU A 247 0.16 11.09 6.35
CA LEU A 247 -0.05 10.85 7.78
C LEU A 247 0.68 9.58 8.25
N LEU A 248 0.59 8.48 7.49
CA LEU A 248 1.34 7.26 7.78
C LEU A 248 2.84 7.52 7.79
N ALA A 249 3.38 8.17 6.76
CA ALA A 249 4.80 8.53 6.69
C ALA A 249 5.26 9.39 7.87
N PHE A 250 4.43 10.36 8.28
CA PHE A 250 4.69 11.23 9.43
C PHE A 250 4.74 10.46 10.77
N LEU A 251 3.93 9.42 10.93
CA LEU A 251 3.85 8.66 12.19
C LEU A 251 4.98 7.61 12.36
N ILE A 252 5.59 7.14 11.26
CA ILE A 252 6.62 6.09 11.28
C ILE A 252 7.81 6.41 12.21
N PRO A 253 8.40 7.63 12.23
CA PRO A 253 9.50 7.94 13.14
C PRO A 253 9.16 7.82 14.62
N PHE A 254 7.87 7.93 14.97
CA PHE A 254 7.40 7.91 16.36
C PHE A 254 6.90 6.54 16.81
N LEU A 255 6.29 5.78 15.88
CA LEU A 255 5.56 4.54 16.20
C LEU A 255 6.11 3.29 15.50
N ASN A 256 7.15 3.45 14.66
CA ASN A 256 7.71 2.44 13.77
C ASN A 256 6.74 1.98 12.67
N ILE A 257 7.21 1.09 11.80
CA ILE A 257 6.40 0.47 10.74
C ILE A 257 5.54 -0.65 11.35
N GLY A 258 4.27 -0.75 10.94
CA GLY A 258 3.39 -1.87 11.30
C GLY A 258 2.00 -1.46 11.79
N THR A 259 1.32 -2.40 12.45
CA THR A 259 -0.09 -2.33 12.83
C THR A 259 -0.43 -1.14 13.73
N THR A 260 0.42 -0.81 14.72
CA THR A 260 0.15 0.31 15.65
C THR A 260 0.03 1.64 14.91
N THR A 261 0.95 1.91 13.98
CA THR A 261 0.96 3.13 13.17
C THR A 261 -0.28 3.22 12.28
N ALA A 262 -0.68 2.10 11.67
CA ALA A 262 -1.91 2.03 10.89
C ALA A 262 -3.15 2.33 11.75
N VAL A 263 -3.27 1.70 12.92
CA VAL A 263 -4.41 1.89 13.83
C VAL A 263 -4.51 3.36 14.27
N VAL A 264 -3.39 4.00 14.61
CA VAL A 264 -3.37 5.41 15.01
C VAL A 264 -3.79 6.31 13.85
N ALA A 265 -3.28 6.09 12.63
CA ALA A 265 -3.68 6.88 11.46
C ALA A 265 -5.19 6.76 11.17
N LEU A 266 -5.71 5.52 11.17
CA LEU A 266 -7.12 5.21 10.94
C LEU A 266 -8.03 5.79 12.04
N PHE A 267 -7.56 5.76 13.29
CA PHE A 267 -8.22 6.40 14.42
C PHE A 267 -8.38 7.90 14.19
N LEU A 268 -7.30 8.61 13.85
CA LEU A 268 -7.32 10.06 13.63
C LEU A 268 -8.27 10.45 12.49
N TYR A 269 -8.27 9.67 11.41
CA TYR A 269 -9.17 9.84 10.27
C TYR A 269 -10.65 9.64 10.62
N SER A 270 -10.93 8.73 11.55
CA SER A 270 -12.28 8.39 11.99
C SER A 270 -12.87 9.40 12.98
N LEU A 271 -12.08 10.34 13.52
CA LEU A 271 -12.55 11.28 14.53
C LEU A 271 -13.57 12.29 14.00
N LEU A 272 -13.31 12.91 12.84
CA LEU A 272 -14.12 14.05 12.39
C LEU A 272 -15.60 13.71 12.24
N PRO A 273 -16.01 12.66 11.52
CA PRO A 273 -17.43 12.39 11.35
C PRO A 273 -18.11 12.03 12.68
N ILE A 274 -17.43 11.34 13.61
CA ILE A 274 -17.97 11.02 14.94
C ILE A 274 -18.16 12.29 15.78
N VAL A 275 -17.12 13.13 15.91
CA VAL A 275 -17.17 14.37 16.70
C VAL A 275 -18.22 15.32 16.13
N ARG A 276 -18.20 15.54 14.81
CA ARG A 276 -19.10 16.47 14.12
C ARG A 276 -20.56 16.05 14.25
N ASN A 277 -20.88 14.77 14.02
CA ASN A 277 -22.25 14.29 14.12
C ASN A 277 -22.74 14.22 15.57
N THR A 278 -21.87 13.88 16.52
CA THR A 278 -22.23 13.94 17.95
C THR A 278 -22.57 15.36 18.39
N ALA A 279 -21.74 16.35 18.00
CA ALA A 279 -22.02 17.75 18.29
C ALA A 279 -23.30 18.25 17.61
N ALA A 280 -23.51 17.88 16.33
CA ALA A 280 -24.71 18.24 15.58
C ALA A 280 -25.98 17.66 16.18
N GLY A 281 -26.00 16.35 16.50
CA GLY A 281 -27.16 15.68 17.10
C GLY A 281 -27.54 16.27 18.45
N LEU A 282 -26.56 16.60 19.30
CA LEU A 282 -26.83 17.26 20.57
C LEU A 282 -27.37 18.68 20.40
N ARG A 283 -26.83 19.46 19.45
CA ARG A 283 -27.31 20.83 19.15
C ARG A 283 -28.71 20.86 18.55
N ALA A 284 -29.11 19.82 17.81
CA ALA A 284 -30.42 19.71 17.19
C ALA A 284 -31.57 19.47 18.19
N ILE A 285 -31.25 19.14 19.46
CA ILE A 285 -32.28 18.91 20.49
C ILE A 285 -33.05 20.22 20.76
N PRO A 286 -34.39 20.23 20.64
CA PRO A 286 -35.22 21.41 20.88
C PRO A 286 -35.03 22.05 22.25
N GLY A 287 -35.01 23.39 22.30
CA GLY A 287 -34.91 24.18 23.54
C GLY A 287 -35.94 23.79 24.62
N PRO A 288 -37.24 23.66 24.29
CA PRO A 288 -38.26 23.29 25.27
C PRO A 288 -38.00 21.95 25.97
N LEU A 289 -37.39 20.97 25.29
CA LEU A 289 -37.04 19.68 25.90
C LEU A 289 -35.86 19.80 26.85
N ARG A 290 -34.93 20.72 26.59
CA ARG A 290 -33.82 21.02 27.50
C ARG A 290 -34.31 21.73 28.76
N GLU A 291 -35.19 22.71 28.60
CA GLU A 291 -35.84 23.45 29.70
C GLU A 291 -36.68 22.50 30.57
N ALA A 292 -37.45 21.61 29.96
CA ALA A 292 -38.23 20.60 30.69
C ALA A 292 -37.32 19.65 31.51
N ALA A 293 -36.21 19.20 30.92
CA ALA A 293 -35.25 18.36 31.64
C ALA A 293 -34.58 19.09 32.82
N GLU A 294 -34.39 20.42 32.71
CA GLU A 294 -33.91 21.26 33.80
C GLU A 294 -34.98 21.49 34.87
N ALA A 295 -36.23 21.75 34.48
CA ALA A 295 -37.34 22.02 35.40
C ALA A 295 -37.68 20.80 36.29
N ILE A 296 -37.49 19.58 35.77
CA ILE A 296 -37.66 18.33 36.55
C ILE A 296 -36.48 18.10 37.52
N GLY A 297 -35.46 18.96 37.53
CA GLY A 297 -34.35 18.93 38.47
C GLY A 297 -33.29 17.88 38.16
N LEU A 298 -33.18 17.41 36.90
CA LEU A 298 -32.19 16.41 36.54
C LEU A 298 -30.76 16.98 36.57
N PRO A 299 -29.80 16.33 37.25
CA PRO A 299 -28.41 16.77 37.23
C PRO A 299 -27.82 16.67 35.82
N ALA A 300 -26.82 17.49 35.51
CA ALA A 300 -26.26 17.61 34.14
C ALA A 300 -25.82 16.26 33.54
N SER A 301 -25.25 15.37 34.36
CA SER A 301 -24.85 14.01 33.93
C SER A 301 -26.05 13.12 33.61
N ALA A 302 -27.14 13.24 34.36
CA ALA A 302 -28.39 12.51 34.10
C ALA A 302 -29.09 13.06 32.85
N ARG A 303 -29.13 14.39 32.66
CA ARG A 303 -29.65 15.01 31.43
C ARG A 303 -28.90 14.51 30.21
N LEU A 304 -27.56 14.50 30.26
CA LEU A 304 -26.74 13.98 29.17
C LEU A 304 -27.00 12.50 28.89
N ARG A 305 -26.94 11.64 29.90
CA ARG A 305 -27.00 10.17 29.71
C ARG A 305 -28.41 9.65 29.43
N LYS A 306 -29.44 10.22 30.06
CA LYS A 306 -30.82 9.70 30.02
C LYS A 306 -31.72 10.43 29.02
N VAL A 307 -31.35 11.65 28.60
CA VAL A 307 -32.18 12.46 27.69
C VAL A 307 -31.40 12.77 26.41
N TYR A 308 -30.29 13.49 26.51
CA TYR A 308 -29.64 14.07 25.34
C TYR A 308 -28.92 13.03 24.46
N LEU A 309 -28.15 12.10 25.05
CA LEU A 309 -27.47 11.06 24.28
C LEU A 309 -28.47 10.11 23.58
N PRO A 310 -29.54 9.61 24.23
CA PRO A 310 -30.57 8.83 23.54
C PRO A 310 -31.24 9.59 22.38
N MET A 311 -31.53 10.88 22.55
CA MET A 311 -32.13 11.69 21.48
C MET A 311 -31.16 11.96 20.32
N ALA A 312 -29.89 12.19 20.61
CA ALA A 312 -28.85 12.43 19.59
C ALA A 312 -28.33 11.14 18.95
N LEU A 313 -28.72 9.96 19.48
CA LEU A 313 -28.20 8.66 19.08
C LEU A 313 -28.31 8.37 17.57
N PRO A 314 -29.41 8.69 16.87
CA PRO A 314 -29.50 8.46 15.42
C PRO A 314 -28.39 9.21 14.65
N THR A 315 -28.17 10.48 15.00
CA THR A 315 -27.11 11.28 14.39
C THR A 315 -25.71 10.77 14.78
N ILE A 316 -25.51 10.39 16.05
CA ILE A 316 -24.24 9.79 16.51
C ILE A 316 -23.93 8.51 15.71
N LEU A 317 -24.90 7.62 15.58
CA LEU A 317 -24.77 6.37 14.81
C LEU A 317 -24.48 6.64 13.34
N ALA A 318 -25.12 7.65 12.73
CA ALA A 318 -24.81 8.08 11.37
C ALA A 318 -23.33 8.51 11.24
N GLY A 319 -22.80 9.26 12.21
CA GLY A 319 -21.38 9.63 12.24
C GLY A 319 -20.42 8.45 12.40
N ILE A 320 -20.76 7.49 13.26
CA ILE A 320 -19.99 6.25 13.45
C ILE A 320 -20.02 5.43 12.16
N LYS A 321 -21.19 5.29 11.53
CA LYS A 321 -21.38 4.60 10.24
C LYS A 321 -20.51 5.21 9.15
N THR A 322 -20.58 6.53 8.96
CA THR A 322 -19.74 7.23 7.97
C THR A 322 -18.26 6.99 8.23
N SER A 323 -17.84 7.05 9.49
CA SER A 323 -16.44 6.80 9.86
C SER A 323 -16.04 5.35 9.59
N ALA A 324 -16.88 4.38 9.92
CA ALA A 324 -16.62 2.97 9.67
C ALA A 324 -16.43 2.67 8.17
N VAL A 325 -17.30 3.20 7.31
CA VAL A 325 -17.20 3.01 5.85
C VAL A 325 -15.92 3.63 5.30
N ILE A 326 -15.59 4.86 5.69
CA ILE A 326 -14.33 5.52 5.30
C ILE A 326 -13.12 4.73 5.84
N ASN A 327 -13.20 4.23 7.07
CA ASN A 327 -12.14 3.47 7.72
C ASN A 327 -11.85 2.16 6.98
N VAL A 328 -12.88 1.42 6.55
CA VAL A 328 -12.69 0.20 5.72
C VAL A 328 -11.91 0.49 4.44
N GLY A 329 -12.25 1.58 3.74
CA GLY A 329 -11.56 1.98 2.51
C GLY A 329 -10.12 2.42 2.76
N THR A 330 -9.91 3.31 3.74
CA THR A 330 -8.58 3.85 4.07
C THR A 330 -7.64 2.80 4.69
N ALA A 331 -8.17 1.79 5.38
CA ALA A 331 -7.39 0.68 5.93
C ALA A 331 -6.66 -0.14 4.86
N THR A 332 -7.06 -0.08 3.59
CA THR A 332 -6.31 -0.71 2.50
C THR A 332 -4.90 -0.13 2.34
N LEU A 333 -4.69 1.12 2.73
CA LEU A 333 -3.36 1.76 2.69
C LEU A 333 -2.42 1.26 3.79
N ALA A 334 -2.94 0.57 4.80
CA ALA A 334 -2.15 0.03 5.90
C ALA A 334 -1.15 -1.05 5.41
N ALA A 335 -1.44 -1.71 4.29
CA ALA A 335 -0.54 -2.66 3.67
C ALA A 335 0.80 -2.04 3.25
N LEU A 336 0.81 -0.75 2.86
CA LEU A 336 2.02 -0.03 2.46
C LEU A 336 3.08 0.03 3.57
N ILE A 337 2.64 -0.07 4.83
CA ILE A 337 3.51 -0.11 6.02
C ILE A 337 3.49 -1.47 6.71
N GLY A 338 3.14 -2.54 5.98
CA GLY A 338 3.20 -3.92 6.46
C GLY A 338 2.17 -4.29 7.53
N ALA A 339 1.09 -3.51 7.69
CA ALA A 339 0.06 -3.79 8.70
C ALA A 339 -0.97 -4.86 8.26
N GLY A 340 -0.94 -5.30 7.01
CA GLY A 340 -1.77 -6.39 6.49
C GLY A 340 -3.11 -5.95 5.91
N GLY A 341 -4.07 -6.88 5.89
CA GLY A 341 -5.43 -6.65 5.42
C GLY A 341 -5.62 -6.83 3.91
N PHE A 342 -6.79 -6.42 3.39
CA PHE A 342 -7.10 -6.49 1.96
C PHE A 342 -6.25 -5.57 1.09
N GLY A 343 -5.51 -4.64 1.70
CA GLY A 343 -4.51 -3.82 1.01
C GLY A 343 -3.34 -4.61 0.44
N VAL A 344 -2.99 -5.75 1.04
CA VAL A 344 -1.84 -6.57 0.64
C VAL A 344 -1.93 -7.02 -0.82
N PRO A 345 -3.03 -7.69 -1.26
CA PRO A 345 -3.19 -8.05 -2.66
C PRO A 345 -3.30 -6.82 -3.59
N ILE A 346 -3.85 -5.69 -3.12
CA ILE A 346 -3.90 -4.46 -3.93
C ILE A 346 -2.49 -3.96 -4.22
N GLN A 347 -1.65 -3.83 -3.19
CA GLN A 347 -0.27 -3.39 -3.34
C GLN A 347 0.55 -4.38 -4.17
N GLN A 348 0.40 -5.68 -3.93
CA GLN A 348 1.07 -6.72 -4.71
C GLN A 348 0.69 -6.64 -6.18
N GLY A 349 -0.61 -6.54 -6.49
CA GLY A 349 -1.09 -6.44 -7.86
C GLY A 349 -0.63 -5.14 -8.55
N LEU A 350 -0.52 -4.03 -7.81
CA LEU A 350 0.06 -2.79 -8.34
C LEU A 350 1.54 -2.97 -8.67
N SER A 351 2.33 -3.58 -7.78
CA SER A 351 3.75 -3.82 -8.00
C SER A 351 4.03 -4.82 -9.13
N LEU A 352 3.13 -5.78 -9.35
CA LEU A 352 3.25 -6.80 -10.39
C LEU A 352 2.50 -6.45 -11.68
N ASN A 353 1.88 -5.28 -11.76
CA ASN A 353 0.97 -4.88 -12.84
C ASN A 353 -0.07 -5.98 -13.18
N ASP A 354 -0.60 -6.63 -12.13
CA ASP A 354 -1.54 -7.74 -12.22
C ASP A 354 -2.93 -7.32 -11.72
N THR A 355 -3.78 -6.94 -12.67
CA THR A 355 -5.17 -6.53 -12.43
C THR A 355 -5.98 -7.57 -11.66
N GLU A 356 -5.73 -8.87 -11.88
CA GLU A 356 -6.48 -9.92 -11.17
C GLU A 356 -6.15 -9.91 -9.68
N THR A 357 -4.87 -9.78 -9.34
CA THR A 357 -4.41 -9.65 -7.95
C THR A 357 -4.88 -8.35 -7.31
N ILE A 358 -4.94 -7.23 -8.06
CA ILE A 358 -5.54 -5.98 -7.57
C ILE A 358 -7.01 -6.20 -7.19
N LEU A 359 -7.81 -6.77 -8.10
CA LEU A 359 -9.24 -7.00 -7.90
C LEU A 359 -9.50 -7.98 -6.75
N ARG A 360 -8.62 -8.96 -6.53
CA ARG A 360 -8.69 -9.89 -5.41
C ARG A 360 -8.64 -9.20 -4.04
N GLY A 361 -8.02 -8.03 -3.94
CA GLY A 361 -8.07 -7.18 -2.74
C GLY A 361 -9.19 -6.15 -2.75
N ALA A 362 -9.35 -5.47 -3.88
CA ALA A 362 -10.28 -4.34 -4.01
C ALA A 362 -11.75 -4.76 -3.90
N ILE A 363 -12.14 -5.89 -4.52
CA ILE A 363 -13.53 -6.36 -4.50
C ILE A 363 -13.93 -6.78 -3.07
N PRO A 364 -13.19 -7.63 -2.34
CA PRO A 364 -13.54 -7.96 -0.96
C PRO A 364 -13.58 -6.73 -0.04
N ALA A 365 -12.67 -5.76 -0.21
CA ALA A 365 -12.69 -4.52 0.56
C ALA A 365 -13.96 -3.69 0.29
N ALA A 366 -14.37 -3.55 -0.99
CA ALA A 366 -15.58 -2.84 -1.38
C ALA A 366 -16.84 -3.56 -0.86
N VAL A 367 -16.91 -4.89 -1.00
CA VAL A 367 -17.99 -5.71 -0.44
C VAL A 367 -18.04 -5.56 1.08
N LEU A 368 -16.91 -5.59 1.77
CA LEU A 368 -16.85 -5.37 3.21
C LEU A 368 -17.39 -3.98 3.60
N ALA A 369 -17.06 -2.93 2.85
CA ALA A 369 -17.58 -1.60 3.12
C ALA A 369 -19.12 -1.54 2.98
N ILE A 370 -19.67 -2.19 1.96
CA ILE A 370 -21.11 -2.33 1.75
C ILE A 370 -21.76 -3.14 2.88
N VAL A 371 -21.16 -4.26 3.28
CA VAL A 371 -21.65 -5.08 4.39
C VAL A 371 -21.65 -4.28 5.69
N VAL A 372 -20.57 -3.56 6.00
CA VAL A 372 -20.49 -2.67 7.16
C VAL A 372 -21.59 -1.61 7.11
N GLN A 373 -21.83 -1.00 5.95
CA GLN A 373 -22.90 -0.03 5.76
C GLN A 373 -24.27 -0.64 6.12
N PHE A 374 -24.61 -1.81 5.57
CA PHE A 374 -25.87 -2.49 5.86
C PHE A 374 -25.99 -2.96 7.32
N LEU A 375 -24.88 -3.38 7.95
CA LEU A 375 -24.87 -3.75 9.37
C LEU A 375 -25.20 -2.54 10.25
N PHE A 376 -24.64 -1.36 9.95
CA PHE A 376 -24.99 -0.14 10.66
C PHE A 376 -26.43 0.31 10.39
N ASP A 377 -26.95 0.15 9.17
CA ASP A 377 -28.36 0.42 8.86
C ASP A 377 -29.32 -0.50 9.65
N GLY A 378 -28.97 -1.78 9.76
CA GLY A 378 -29.70 -2.73 10.60
C GLY A 378 -29.63 -2.38 12.09
N LEU A 379 -28.43 -2.02 12.57
CA LEU A 379 -28.19 -1.60 13.94
C LEU A 379 -28.99 -0.34 14.30
N GLU A 380 -29.00 0.66 13.42
CA GLU A 380 -29.78 1.88 13.58
C GLU A 380 -31.27 1.56 13.67
N ARG A 381 -31.79 0.68 12.80
CA ARG A 381 -33.20 0.28 12.83
C ARG A 381 -33.59 -0.41 14.14
N TRP A 382 -32.70 -1.20 14.71
CA TRP A 382 -32.91 -1.95 15.95
C TRP A 382 -32.78 -1.09 17.22
N ILE A 383 -31.78 -0.21 17.26
CA ILE A 383 -31.49 0.64 18.43
C ILE A 383 -32.40 1.87 18.49
N VAL A 384 -32.70 2.49 17.33
CA VAL A 384 -33.50 3.71 17.29
C VAL A 384 -34.98 3.36 17.35
N SER A 385 -35.65 3.83 18.41
CA SER A 385 -37.08 3.60 18.61
C SER A 385 -37.92 4.27 17.50
N PRO A 386 -39.08 3.71 17.14
CA PRO A 386 -39.94 4.28 16.10
C PRO A 386 -40.35 5.74 16.35
N GLY A 387 -40.51 6.15 17.61
CA GLY A 387 -40.88 7.51 18.00
C GLY A 387 -39.79 8.57 17.79
N LEU A 388 -38.52 8.15 17.64
CA LEU A 388 -37.42 9.04 17.25
C LEU A 388 -37.24 9.11 15.71
N LYS A 389 -37.86 8.19 14.96
CA LYS A 389 -37.82 8.15 13.49
C LYS A 389 -38.84 9.12 12.87
N THR A 390 -39.94 9.41 13.57
CA THR A 390 -41.04 10.25 13.07
C THR A 390 -40.80 11.76 13.14
N GLN A 391 -39.71 12.22 13.78
CA GLN A 391 -39.32 13.64 13.79
C GLN A 391 -38.34 14.02 12.66
N GLY A 392 -38.00 13.07 11.78
CA GLY A 392 -37.08 13.27 10.65
C GLY A 392 -37.58 12.62 9.38
N VAL A 393 -38.69 13.13 8.83
CA VAL A 393 -39.01 13.11 7.39
C VAL A 393 -39.48 14.50 7.00
#